data_AF-A0A417Z960-F1
#
_entry.id   AF-A0A417Z960-F1
#
_cell.length_a   1.000
_cell.length_b   1.000
_cell.length_c   1.000
_cell.angle_alpha   90.00
_cell.angle_beta   90.00
_cell.angle_gamma   90.00
#
_symmetry.space_group_name_H-M   'P 1'
#
loop_
_entity.id
_entity.type
_entity.pdbx_description
1 polymer ?
#
loop_
_entity_poly.entity_id
_entity_poly.type
_entity_poly.pdbx_seq_one_letter_code
_entity_poly.pdbx_strand_id
1 'polypeptide(L)'
;MGATQAEKRLAASIAAHESWASTEDRAARTAPARRALEDKFLEQAGGDPQRAEHLKKAHFQRLALKSAQARRRAKAATQQADAAEVELASLRGDAA
;
A
#
# COMPACT_ATOMS: atom_id res chain seq x y z
N MET A 1 14.92 -18.31 22.91
CA MET A 1 14.08 -17.11 22.76
C MET A 1 14.08 -16.72 21.29
N GLY A 2 12.92 -16.46 20.70
CA GLY A 2 12.82 -16.05 19.29
C GLY A 2 13.23 -14.59 19.10
N ALA A 3 13.65 -14.22 17.89
CA ALA A 3 13.99 -12.85 17.56
C ALA A 3 12.79 -11.90 17.80
N THR A 4 13.09 -10.74 18.36
CA THR A 4 12.14 -9.64 18.57
C THR A 4 11.67 -9.06 17.23
N GLN A 5 10.59 -8.28 17.25
CA GLN A 5 10.08 -7.61 16.05
C GLN A 5 11.07 -6.58 15.50
N ALA A 6 11.87 -5.93 16.36
CA ALA A 6 12.88 -4.97 15.93
C ALA A 6 14.02 -5.68 15.18
N GLU A 7 14.51 -6.80 15.71
CA GLU A 7 15.55 -7.61 15.08
C GLU A 7 15.09 -8.19 13.74
N LYS A 8 13.84 -8.67 13.65
CA LYS A 8 13.25 -9.15 12.39
C LYS A 8 13.17 -8.06 11.33
N ARG A 9 12.80 -6.83 11.71
CA ARG A 9 12.77 -5.68 10.78
C ARG A 9 14.18 -5.35 10.28
N LEU A 10 15.15 -5.29 11.19
CA LEU A 10 16.53 -4.99 10.83
C LEU A 10 17.10 -6.05 9.88
N ALA A 11 16.89 -7.33 10.17
CA ALA A 11 17.31 -8.44 9.32
C ALA A 11 16.69 -8.36 7.91
N ALA A 12 15.38 -8.05 7.82
CA ALA A 12 14.71 -7.89 6.54
C ALA A 12 15.28 -6.71 5.72
N SER A 13 15.61 -5.59 6.38
CA SER A 13 16.25 -4.45 5.73
C SER A 13 17.66 -4.79 5.21
N ILE A 14 18.48 -5.49 6.01
CA ILE A 14 19.81 -5.96 5.59
C ILE A 14 19.68 -6.83 4.34
N ALA A 15 18.83 -7.86 4.40
CA ALA A 15 18.62 -8.78 3.28
C ALA A 15 18.13 -8.06 2.01
N ALA A 16 17.26 -7.05 2.15
CA ALA A 16 16.81 -6.25 1.01
C ALA A 16 17.96 -5.46 0.36
N HIS A 17 18.82 -4.82 1.15
CA HIS A 17 19.97 -4.07 0.64
C HIS A 17 20.97 -4.99 -0.05
N GLU A 18 21.33 -6.11 0.57
CA GLU A 18 22.23 -7.11 -0.03
C GLU A 18 21.67 -7.65 -1.34
N SER A 19 20.38 -7.99 -1.35
CA SER A 19 19.71 -8.49 -2.54
C SER A 19 19.70 -7.49 -3.69
N TRP A 20 19.52 -6.19 -3.40
CA TRP A 20 19.57 -5.15 -4.44
C TRP A 20 21.00 -4.85 -4.89
N ALA A 21 21.98 -4.95 -4.00
CA ALA A 21 23.39 -4.83 -4.36
C ALA A 21 23.84 -5.97 -5.29
N SER A 22 23.32 -7.18 -5.09
CA SER A 22 23.60 -8.33 -5.97
C SER A 22 22.80 -8.34 -7.27
N THR A 23 21.95 -7.34 -7.52
CA THR A 23 21.12 -7.27 -8.74
C THR A 23 21.80 -6.41 -9.79
N GLU A 24 22.40 -7.05 -10.79
CA GLU A 24 23.04 -6.36 -11.92
C GLU A 24 21.99 -5.71 -12.86
N ASP A 25 20.98 -6.47 -13.26
CA ASP A 25 19.86 -5.97 -14.08
C ASP A 25 18.55 -5.89 -13.27
N ARG A 26 18.19 -4.66 -12.91
CA ARG A 26 16.96 -4.34 -12.17
C ARG A 26 15.69 -4.57 -13.00
N ALA A 27 15.76 -4.33 -14.31
CA ALA A 27 14.64 -4.52 -15.21
C ALA A 27 14.32 -6.01 -15.40
N ALA A 28 15.37 -6.84 -15.52
CA ALA A 28 15.25 -8.29 -15.59
C ALA A 28 14.68 -8.89 -14.30
N ARG A 29 15.16 -8.45 -13.12
CA ARG A 29 14.64 -8.91 -11.82
C ARG A 29 13.13 -8.76 -11.68
N THR A 30 12.57 -7.67 -12.21
CA THR A 30 11.13 -7.36 -12.09
C THR A 30 10.30 -7.77 -13.31
N ALA A 31 10.94 -8.20 -14.41
CA ALA A 31 10.24 -8.59 -15.64
C ALA A 31 9.24 -9.74 -15.46
N PRO A 32 9.52 -10.81 -14.69
CA PRO A 32 8.55 -11.89 -14.47
C PRO A 32 7.27 -11.40 -13.78
N ALA A 33 7.41 -10.54 -12.76
CA ALA A 33 6.28 -9.99 -12.04
C ALA A 33 5.43 -9.05 -12.93
N ARG A 34 6.08 -8.24 -13.77
CA ARG A 34 5.39 -7.40 -14.75
C ARG A 34 4.61 -8.25 -15.76
N ARG A 35 5.24 -9.29 -16.32
CA ARG A 35 4.58 -10.22 -17.25
C ARG A 35 3.37 -10.90 -16.62
N ALA A 36 3.53 -11.47 -15.42
CA ALA A 36 2.42 -12.13 -14.73
C ALA A 36 1.21 -11.20 -14.48
N LEU A 37 1.44 -9.91 -14.27
CA LEU A 37 0.36 -8.93 -14.15
C LEU A 37 -0.36 -8.70 -15.49
N GLU A 38 0.37 -8.58 -16.60
CA GLU A 38 -0.24 -8.47 -17.93
C GLU A 38 -1.00 -9.75 -18.31
N ASP A 39 -0.39 -10.92 -18.08
CA ASP A 39 -0.96 -12.24 -18.38
C ASP A 39 -2.29 -12.46 -17.66
N LYS A 40 -2.38 -12.04 -16.39
CA LYS A 40 -3.63 -12.07 -15.63
C LYS A 40 -4.76 -11.31 -16.34
N PHE A 41 -4.49 -10.12 -16.86
CA PHE A 41 -5.53 -9.33 -17.53
C PHE A 41 -5.85 -9.88 -18.91
N LEU A 42 -4.85 -10.45 -19.60
CA LEU A 42 -5.04 -11.13 -20.88
C LEU A 42 -5.92 -12.38 -20.73
N GLU A 43 -5.67 -13.19 -19.70
CA GLU A 43 -6.49 -14.36 -19.36
C GLU A 43 -7.92 -13.96 -19.03
N GLN A 44 -8.13 -12.93 -18.21
CA GLN A 44 -9.45 -12.38 -17.89
C GLN A 44 -10.19 -11.82 -19.11
N ALA A 45 -9.43 -11.32 -20.09
CA ALA A 45 -9.96 -10.86 -21.36
C ALA A 45 -10.24 -12.02 -22.34
N GLY A 46 -9.87 -13.26 -22.02
CA GLY A 46 -9.97 -14.40 -22.93
C GLY A 46 -9.03 -14.28 -24.14
N GLY A 47 -7.86 -13.66 -23.95
CA GLY A 47 -6.85 -13.48 -25.00
C GLY A 47 -6.98 -12.20 -25.83
N ASP A 48 -7.98 -11.36 -25.59
CA ASP A 48 -8.13 -10.07 -26.30
C ASP A 48 -7.26 -8.97 -25.66
N PRO A 49 -6.23 -8.46 -26.36
CA PRO A 49 -5.31 -7.47 -25.81
C PRO A 49 -5.95 -6.09 -25.57
N GLN A 50 -6.94 -5.69 -26.38
CA GLN A 50 -7.62 -4.41 -26.19
C GLN A 50 -8.50 -4.47 -24.94
N ARG A 51 -9.25 -5.55 -24.77
CA ARG A 51 -10.04 -5.79 -23.55
C ARG A 51 -9.15 -5.89 -22.31
N ALA A 52 -8.00 -6.55 -22.41
CA ALA A 52 -7.04 -6.66 -21.31
C ALA A 52 -6.55 -5.27 -20.83
N GLU A 53 -6.20 -4.39 -21.77
CA GLU A 53 -5.77 -3.02 -21.47
C GLU A 53 -6.88 -2.21 -20.76
N HIS A 54 -8.14 -2.37 -21.20
CA HIS A 54 -9.27 -1.75 -20.52
C HIS A 54 -9.48 -2.31 -19.10
N LEU A 55 -9.35 -3.62 -18.90
CA LEU A 55 -9.45 -4.26 -17.58
C LEU A 55 -8.36 -3.77 -16.62
N LYS A 56 -7.12 -3.65 -17.12
CA LYS A 56 -5.98 -3.11 -16.39
C LYS A 56 -6.20 -1.67 -15.96
N LYS A 57 -6.66 -0.81 -16.87
CA LYS A 57 -7.02 0.59 -16.54
C LYS A 57 -8.10 0.65 -15.47
N ALA A 58 -9.16 -0.14 -15.62
CA ALA A 58 -10.24 -0.20 -14.63
C ALA A 58 -9.72 -0.69 -13.26
N HIS A 59 -8.80 -1.66 -13.22
CA HIS A 59 -8.18 -2.13 -11.99
C HIS A 59 -7.47 -1.00 -11.23
N PHE A 60 -6.61 -0.24 -11.91
CA PHE A 60 -5.88 0.87 -11.28
C PHE A 60 -6.81 2.01 -10.87
N GLN A 61 -7.85 2.30 -11.64
CA GLN A 61 -8.86 3.30 -11.27
C GLN A 61 -9.61 2.90 -9.98
N ARG A 62 -10.00 1.63 -9.83
CA ARG A 62 -10.60 1.12 -8.59
C ARG A 62 -9.64 1.25 -7.40
N LEU A 63 -8.36 0.96 -7.59
CA LEU A 63 -7.34 1.12 -6.55
C LEU A 63 -7.19 2.60 -6.14
N ALA A 64 -7.14 3.51 -7.10
CA ALA A 64 -7.07 4.95 -6.87
C ALA A 64 -8.30 5.46 -6.09
N LEU A 65 -9.50 5.03 -6.48
CA LEU A 65 -10.74 5.37 -5.78
C LEU A 65 -10.72 4.89 -4.32
N LYS A 66 -10.34 3.63 -4.08
CA LYS A 66 -10.23 3.07 -2.73
C LYS A 66 -9.21 3.84 -1.89
N SER A 67 -8.09 4.21 -2.49
CA SER A 67 -7.04 5.01 -1.85
C SER A 67 -7.55 6.41 -1.46
N ALA A 68 -8.28 7.08 -2.35
CA ALA A 68 -8.90 8.38 -2.06
C ALA A 68 -9.93 8.30 -0.93
N GLN A 69 -10.77 7.26 -0.93
CA GLN A 69 -11.72 6.99 0.15
C GLN A 69 -11.02 6.75 1.49
N ALA A 70 -9.94 5.95 1.50
CA ALA A 70 -9.16 5.68 2.70
C ALA A 70 -8.55 6.96 3.28
N ARG A 71 -7.95 7.81 2.43
CA ARG A 71 -7.42 9.12 2.87
C ARG A 71 -8.50 10.02 3.48
N ARG A 72 -9.70 10.07 2.88
CA ARG A 72 -10.82 10.84 3.44
C ARG A 72 -11.24 10.34 4.81
N ARG A 73 -11.34 9.02 4.99
CA ARG A 73 -11.69 8.42 6.29
C ARG A 73 -10.62 8.69 7.35
N ALA A 74 -9.34 8.56 6.99
CA ALA A 74 -8.25 8.86 7.91
C ALA A 74 -8.29 10.32 8.37
N LYS A 75 -8.50 11.27 7.44
CA LYS A 75 -8.64 12.69 7.79
C LYS A 75 -9.82 12.93 8.74
N ALA A 76 -10.98 12.35 8.45
CA ALA A 76 -12.16 12.48 9.31
C ALA A 76 -11.92 11.91 10.71
N ALA A 77 -11.24 10.76 10.82
CA ALA A 77 -10.91 10.15 12.10
C ALA A 77 -9.94 11.02 12.93
N THR A 78 -8.92 11.61 12.30
CA THR A 78 -8.03 12.57 12.97
C THR A 78 -8.80 13.78 13.45
N GLN A 79 -9.64 14.38 12.61
CA GLN A 79 -10.46 15.54 12.99
C GLN A 79 -11.42 15.22 14.15
N GLN A 80 -11.99 14.01 14.18
CA GLN A 80 -12.83 13.56 15.29
C GLN A 80 -12.02 13.40 16.58
N ALA A 81 -10.80 12.85 16.51
CA ALA A 81 -9.92 12.73 17.66
C ALA A 81 -9.52 14.11 18.19
N ASP A 82 -9.10 15.04 17.32
CA ASP A 82 -8.74 16.40 17.69
C ASP A 82 -9.93 17.12 18.37
N ALA A 83 -11.14 16.98 17.83
CA ALA A 83 -12.34 17.56 18.43
C ALA A 83 -12.66 16.97 19.81
N ALA A 84 -12.52 15.65 19.97
CA ALA A 84 -12.73 14.98 21.26
C ALA A 84 -11.67 15.38 22.30
N GLU A 85 -10.42 15.60 21.88
CA GLU A 85 -9.37 16.12 22.76
C GLU A 85 -9.68 17.54 23.23
N VAL A 86 -10.18 18.40 22.34
CA VAL A 86 -10.62 19.77 22.70
C VAL A 86 -11.80 19.73 23.67
N GLU A 87 -12.80 18.88 23.42
CA GLU A 87 -13.96 18.71 24.30
C GLU A 87 -13.55 18.17 25.69
N LEU A 88 -12.65 17.19 25.73
CA LEU A 88 -12.11 16.67 26.98
C LEU A 88 -11.33 17.74 27.76
N ALA A 89 -10.57 18.58 27.06
CA ALA A 89 -9.84 19.68 27.67
C ALA A 89 -10.77 20.74 28.26
N SER A 90 -11.86 21.11 27.59
CA SER A 90 -12.84 22.05 28.13
C SER A 90 -13.54 21.50 29.37
N LEU A 91 -13.98 20.24 29.34
CA LEU A 91 -14.62 19.59 30.49
C LEU A 91 -13.68 19.48 31.72
N ARG A 92 -12.37 19.29 31.49
CA ARG A 92 -11.37 19.30 32.57
C ARG A 92 -11.12 20.71 33.13
N GLY A 93 -11.22 21.74 32.30
CA GLY A 93 -11.11 23.13 32.72
C GLY A 93 -12.29 23.60 33.56
N ASP A 94 -13.50 23.12 33.25
CA ASP A 94 -14.73 23.40 34.01
C ASP A 94 -14.82 22.62 35.35
N ALA A 95 -13.86 21.74 35.63
CA ALA A 95 -13.79 20.92 36.85
C ALA A 95 -12.84 21.49 37.92
N ALA A 96 -12.39 22.75 37.79
CA ALA A 96 -11.56 23.48 38.75
C ALA A 96 -12.31 24.67 39.38
#